data_AF-A0A9E6FDS0-F1
#
_entry.id   AF-A0A9E6FDS0-F1
#
_cell.length_a   1.000
_cell.length_b   1.000
_cell.length_c   1.000
_cell.angle_alpha   90.00
_cell.angle_beta   90.00
_cell.angle_gamma   90.00
#
_symmetry.space_group_name_H-M   'P 1'
#
loop_
_entity.id
_entity.type
_entity.pdbx_description
1 polymer ?
#
loop_
_entity_poly.entity_id
_entity_poly.type
_entity_poly.pdbx_seq_one_letter_code
_entity_poly.pdbx_strand_id
1 'polypeptide(L)'
;MNYFFLFLGFTLVLFNIFLFSLAKKLKKLEYKIRASFKQRTNLLPAIYEVSKPFLIKHDEIFKEILILRKNEFFGNETSLNFLKIIEIESQIHHELNFIFKVCNKHPKLLKEGKFIYLRELLIEKSLDISKGINLYKLISKKYNSLLFVDKIFIIGLMMPFENISEI
;
A
#
# COMPACT_ATOMS: atom_id res chain seq x y z
N MET A 1 5.52 42.31 26.95
CA MET A 1 6.41 41.17 26.66
C MET A 1 5.81 39.81 27.03
N ASN A 2 5.26 39.61 28.23
CA ASN A 2 4.75 38.29 28.66
C ASN A 2 3.66 37.68 27.75
N TYR A 3 2.75 38.49 27.20
CA TYR A 3 1.71 37.99 26.28
C TYR A 3 2.26 37.44 24.96
N PHE A 4 3.41 37.94 24.49
CA PHE A 4 4.03 37.46 23.26
C PHE A 4 4.58 36.04 23.43
N PHE A 5 5.24 35.77 24.56
CA PHE A 5 5.75 34.42 24.86
C PHE A 5 4.62 33.41 25.09
N LEU A 6 3.52 33.82 25.75
CA LEU A 6 2.32 32.99 25.91
C LEU A 6 1.68 32.66 24.56
N PHE A 7 1.53 33.65 23.67
CA PHE A 7 1.00 33.46 22.33
C PHE A 7 1.89 32.50 21.51
N LEU A 8 3.20 32.70 21.53
CA LEU A 8 4.15 31.85 20.83
C LEU A 8 4.08 30.39 21.33
N GLY A 9 4.08 30.18 22.66
CA GLY A 9 3.91 28.85 23.26
C GLY A 9 2.61 28.17 22.83
N PHE A 10 1.49 28.90 22.81
CA PHE A 10 0.21 28.37 22.37
C PHE A 10 0.22 27.93 20.90
N THR A 11 0.80 28.75 20.00
CA THR A 11 0.91 28.40 18.57
C THR A 11 1.73 27.14 18.32
N LEU A 12 2.78 26.92 19.12
CA LEU A 12 3.64 25.74 19.02
C LEU A 12 2.91 24.47 19.49
N VAL A 13 2.10 24.57 20.55
CA VAL A 13 1.26 23.44 21.00
C VAL A 13 0.27 23.05 19.90
N LEU A 14 -0.40 24.02 19.29
CA LEU A 14 -1.34 23.76 18.19
C LEU A 14 -0.65 23.11 16.98
N PHE A 15 0.56 23.58 16.63
CA PHE A 15 1.34 23.01 15.54
C PHE A 15 1.70 21.54 15.78
N ASN A 16 2.09 21.19 17.00
CA ASN A 16 2.39 19.81 17.38
C ASN A 16 1.17 18.89 17.36
N ILE A 17 0.01 19.38 17.82
CA ILE A 17 -1.26 18.66 17.71
C ILE A 17 -1.58 18.37 16.24
N PHE A 18 -1.32 19.34 15.36
CA PHE A 18 -1.52 19.18 13.92
C PHE A 18 -0.59 18.11 13.30
N LEU A 19 0.70 18.13 13.65
CA LEU A 19 1.66 17.09 13.22
C LEU A 19 1.23 15.69 13.68
N PHE A 20 0.83 15.57 14.94
CA PHE A 20 0.34 14.30 15.49
C PHE A 20 -0.90 13.77 14.77
N SER A 21 -1.83 14.66 14.41
CA SER A 21 -3.01 14.32 13.60
C SER A 21 -2.61 13.78 12.22
N LEU A 22 -1.64 14.41 11.55
CA LEU A 22 -1.12 13.94 10.26
C LEU A 22 -0.46 12.56 10.37
N ALA A 23 0.35 12.34 11.41
CA ALA A 23 0.98 11.04 11.67
C ALA A 23 -0.08 9.93 11.87
N LYS A 24 -1.14 10.20 12.64
CA LYS A 24 -2.27 9.28 12.80
C LYS A 24 -2.98 9.00 11.47
N LYS A 25 -3.17 10.04 10.65
CA LYS A 25 -3.80 9.90 9.32
C LYS A 25 -2.97 9.02 8.40
N LEU A 26 -1.64 9.17 8.41
CA LEU A 26 -0.73 8.31 7.65
C LEU A 26 -0.83 6.86 8.09
N LYS A 27 -0.73 6.56 9.39
CA LYS A 27 -0.90 5.19 9.92
C LYS A 27 -2.24 4.56 9.53
N LYS A 28 -3.33 5.32 9.62
CA LYS A 28 -4.66 4.85 9.20
C LYS A 28 -4.71 4.54 7.69
N LEU A 29 -4.01 5.33 6.89
CA LEU A 29 -3.94 5.13 5.45
C LEU A 29 -3.08 3.92 5.08
N GLU A 30 -1.94 3.71 5.75
CA GLU A 30 -1.13 2.49 5.62
C GLU A 30 -1.95 1.24 5.90
N TYR A 31 -2.71 1.23 7.00
CA TYR A 31 -3.58 0.11 7.35
C TYR A 31 -4.61 -0.18 6.24
N LYS A 32 -5.23 0.87 5.70
CA LYS A 32 -6.17 0.72 4.58
C LYS A 32 -5.51 0.16 3.32
N ILE A 33 -4.32 0.66 2.97
CA ILE A 33 -3.56 0.18 1.80
C ILE A 33 -3.19 -1.30 1.98
N ARG A 34 -2.67 -1.68 3.15
CA ARG A 34 -2.37 -3.08 3.50
C ARG A 34 -3.61 -3.98 3.41
N ALA A 35 -4.76 -3.51 3.90
CA ALA A 35 -6.01 -4.26 3.79
C ALA A 35 -6.43 -4.45 2.32
N SER A 36 -6.31 -3.41 1.49
CA SER A 36 -6.63 -3.49 0.06
C SER A 36 -5.68 -4.44 -0.70
N PHE A 37 -4.38 -4.42 -0.39
CA PHE A 37 -3.42 -5.39 -0.90
C PHE A 37 -3.85 -6.82 -0.58
N LYS A 38 -4.15 -7.10 0.69
CA LYS A 38 -4.63 -8.43 1.12
C LYS A 38 -5.91 -8.84 0.39
N GLN A 39 -6.87 -7.94 0.24
CA GLN A 39 -8.11 -8.21 -0.50
C GLN A 39 -7.84 -8.59 -1.95
N ARG A 40 -6.94 -7.86 -2.64
CA ARG A 40 -6.56 -8.15 -4.03
C ARG A 40 -5.88 -9.52 -4.12
N THR A 41 -4.88 -9.77 -3.29
CA THR A 41 -4.04 -10.96 -3.39
C THR A 41 -4.80 -12.22 -2.91
N ASN A 42 -5.83 -12.07 -2.07
CA ASN A 42 -6.76 -13.15 -1.72
C ASN A 42 -7.57 -13.68 -2.92
N LEU A 43 -7.62 -12.97 -4.06
CA LEU A 43 -8.29 -13.45 -5.27
C LEU A 43 -7.44 -14.48 -6.05
N LEU A 44 -6.14 -14.56 -5.75
CA LEU A 44 -5.20 -15.42 -6.47
C LEU A 44 -5.63 -16.90 -6.55
N PRO A 45 -6.06 -17.55 -5.45
CA PRO A 45 -6.50 -18.95 -5.53
C PRO A 45 -7.71 -19.14 -6.45
N ALA A 46 -8.64 -18.18 -6.47
CA ALA A 46 -9.81 -18.24 -7.34
C ALA A 46 -9.41 -18.10 -8.82
N ILE A 47 -8.46 -17.20 -9.12
CA ILE A 47 -7.92 -17.05 -10.47
C ILE A 47 -7.22 -18.34 -10.91
N TYR A 48 -6.37 -18.90 -10.05
CA TYR A 48 -5.68 -20.17 -10.28
C TYR A 48 -6.66 -21.28 -10.63
N GLU A 49 -7.70 -21.51 -9.82
CA GLU A 49 -8.66 -22.59 -10.08
C GLU A 49 -9.46 -22.39 -11.36
N VAL A 50 -9.89 -21.16 -11.66
CA VAL A 50 -10.67 -20.86 -12.86
C VAL A 50 -9.84 -21.01 -14.14
N SER A 51 -8.54 -20.68 -14.11
CA SER A 51 -7.67 -20.81 -15.29
C SER A 51 -7.12 -22.22 -15.52
N LYS A 52 -7.11 -23.07 -14.50
CA LYS A 52 -6.51 -24.41 -14.53
C LYS A 52 -6.95 -25.29 -15.70
N PRO A 53 -8.25 -25.38 -16.08
CA PRO A 53 -8.69 -26.23 -17.19
C PRO A 53 -8.21 -25.76 -18.58
N PHE A 54 -7.73 -24.52 -18.69
CA PHE A 54 -7.46 -23.86 -19.97
C PHE A 54 -5.98 -23.71 -20.30
N LEU A 55 -5.09 -23.80 -19.30
CA LEU A 55 -3.66 -23.52 -19.43
C LEU A 55 -2.83 -24.82 -19.37
N ILE A 56 -2.04 -25.11 -20.42
CA ILE A 56 -1.26 -26.35 -20.58
C ILE A 56 -0.01 -26.39 -19.67
N LYS A 57 0.41 -25.26 -19.10
CA LYS A 57 1.56 -25.09 -18.18
C LYS A 57 1.19 -24.29 -16.94
N HIS A 58 0.02 -24.60 -16.38
CA HIS A 58 -0.61 -23.82 -15.32
C HIS A 58 0.31 -23.57 -14.13
N ASP A 59 0.95 -24.62 -13.62
CA ASP A 59 1.79 -24.50 -12.42
C ASP A 59 3.06 -23.67 -12.67
N GLU A 60 3.64 -23.72 -13.88
CA GLU A 60 4.77 -22.88 -14.26
C GLU A 60 4.37 -21.40 -14.31
N ILE A 61 3.18 -21.10 -14.86
CA ILE A 61 2.66 -19.73 -15.01
C ILE A 61 2.42 -19.08 -13.64
N PHE A 62 1.98 -19.85 -12.64
CA PHE A 62 1.67 -19.35 -11.30
C PHE A 62 2.82 -19.52 -10.29
N LYS A 63 3.93 -20.15 -10.66
CA LYS A 63 5.02 -20.48 -9.73
C LYS A 63 5.53 -19.24 -8.98
N GLU A 64 5.85 -18.18 -9.70
CA GLU A 64 6.47 -16.99 -9.11
C GLU A 64 5.50 -16.27 -8.16
N ILE A 65 4.25 -16.05 -8.58
CA ILE A 65 3.27 -15.39 -7.73
C ILE A 65 2.94 -16.21 -6.46
N LEU A 66 3.00 -17.54 -6.52
CA LEU A 66 2.81 -18.40 -5.36
C LEU A 66 4.00 -18.30 -4.38
N ILE A 67 5.23 -18.17 -4.90
CA ILE A 67 6.43 -17.91 -4.09
C ILE A 67 6.32 -16.54 -3.41
N LEU A 68 5.97 -15.49 -4.17
CA LEU A 68 5.77 -14.14 -3.63
C LEU A 68 4.69 -14.11 -2.56
N ARG A 69 3.57 -14.80 -2.80
CA ARG A 69 2.48 -14.90 -1.83
C ARG A 69 2.91 -15.62 -0.55
N LYS A 70 3.71 -16.69 -0.68
CA LYS A 70 4.30 -17.38 0.47
C LYS A 70 5.18 -16.42 1.27
N ASN A 71 6.05 -15.66 0.60
CA ASN A 71 6.92 -14.66 1.24
C ASN A 71 6.14 -13.55 1.94
N GLU A 72 5.02 -13.09 1.36
CA GLU A 72 4.12 -12.13 1.99
C GLU A 72 3.49 -12.68 3.28
N PHE A 73 3.08 -13.96 3.30
CA PHE A 73 2.54 -14.60 4.50
C PHE A 73 3.55 -14.68 5.63
N PHE A 74 4.75 -15.23 5.39
CA PHE A 74 5.82 -15.29 6.40
C PHE A 74 6.34 -13.91 6.78
N GLY A 75 6.34 -12.98 5.82
CA GLY A 75 6.66 -11.59 6.02
C GLY A 75 5.70 -10.90 6.98
N ASN A 76 4.40 -11.16 6.92
CA ASN A 76 3.41 -10.51 7.78
C ASN A 76 3.49 -10.95 9.26
N GLU A 77 4.14 -12.08 9.58
CA GLU A 77 4.40 -12.53 10.96
C GLU A 77 5.56 -11.76 11.60
N THR A 78 6.48 -11.26 10.79
CA THR A 78 7.46 -10.26 11.21
C THR A 78 6.85 -8.87 11.01
N SER A 79 7.13 -7.91 11.86
CA SER A 79 6.61 -6.53 11.74
C SER A 79 7.22 -5.79 10.55
N LEU A 80 6.96 -6.25 9.32
CA LEU A 80 7.54 -5.69 8.11
C LEU A 80 7.17 -4.22 7.96
N ASN A 81 8.21 -3.44 7.67
CA ASN A 81 8.11 -2.04 7.28
C ASN A 81 7.16 -1.92 6.07
N PHE A 82 6.32 -0.88 6.07
CA PHE A 82 5.36 -0.59 5.02
C PHE A 82 6.00 -0.51 3.63
N LEU A 83 7.23 0.02 3.51
CA LEU A 83 7.95 0.05 2.23
C LEU A 83 8.21 -1.34 1.65
N LYS A 84 8.66 -2.27 2.50
CA LYS A 84 8.95 -3.64 2.07
C LYS A 84 7.67 -4.36 1.62
N ILE A 85 6.53 -4.04 2.22
CA ILE A 85 5.23 -4.54 1.77
C ILE A 85 4.91 -4.00 0.38
N ILE A 86 5.14 -2.71 0.13
CA ILE A 86 4.90 -2.11 -1.19
C ILE A 86 5.80 -2.75 -2.26
N GLU A 87 7.07 -3.02 -1.94
CA GLU A 87 7.99 -3.71 -2.84
C GLU A 87 7.48 -5.10 -3.24
N ILE A 88 7.11 -5.92 -2.25
CA ILE A 88 6.53 -7.26 -2.48
C ILE A 88 5.24 -7.15 -3.30
N GLU A 89 4.35 -6.22 -2.96
CA GLU A 89 3.07 -6.04 -3.64
C GLU A 89 3.21 -5.47 -5.05
N SER A 90 4.30 -4.76 -5.34
CA SER A 90 4.68 -4.33 -6.69
C SER A 90 5.09 -5.54 -7.54
N GLN A 91 5.88 -6.46 -6.98
CA GLN A 91 6.24 -7.72 -7.63
C GLN A 91 4.99 -8.58 -7.89
N ILE A 92 4.11 -8.73 -6.89
CA ILE A 92 2.83 -9.44 -7.06
C ILE A 92 2.00 -8.80 -8.17
N HIS A 93 1.94 -7.46 -8.24
CA HIS A 93 1.23 -6.77 -9.32
C HIS A 93 1.82 -7.08 -10.70
N HIS A 94 3.15 -7.12 -10.82
CA HIS A 94 3.83 -7.49 -12.06
C HIS A 94 3.46 -8.91 -12.51
N GLU A 95 3.51 -9.87 -11.60
CA GLU A 95 3.17 -11.27 -11.88
C GLU A 95 1.69 -11.45 -12.21
N LEU A 96 0.78 -10.73 -11.53
CA LEU A 96 -0.63 -10.72 -11.88
C LEU A 96 -0.83 -10.24 -13.32
N ASN A 97 -0.15 -9.17 -13.73
CA ASN A 97 -0.23 -8.67 -15.10
C ASN A 97 0.29 -9.68 -16.13
N PHE A 98 1.36 -10.41 -15.80
CA PHE A 98 1.84 -11.52 -16.64
C PHE A 98 0.77 -12.62 -16.77
N ILE A 99 0.20 -13.09 -15.67
CA ILE A 99 -0.84 -14.12 -15.66
C ILE A 99 -2.05 -13.69 -16.50
N PHE A 100 -2.53 -12.45 -16.33
CA PHE A 100 -3.64 -11.94 -17.14
C PHE A 100 -3.29 -11.83 -18.62
N LYS A 101 -2.07 -11.43 -18.98
CA LYS A 101 -1.62 -11.43 -20.38
C LYS A 101 -1.65 -12.83 -20.98
N VAL A 102 -1.27 -13.86 -20.22
CA VAL A 102 -1.35 -15.25 -20.68
C VAL A 102 -2.81 -15.67 -20.82
N CYS A 103 -3.63 -15.46 -19.78
CA CYS A 103 -5.05 -15.81 -19.77
C CYS A 103 -5.84 -15.15 -20.91
N ASN A 104 -5.55 -13.88 -21.21
CA ASN A 104 -6.20 -13.13 -22.29
C ASN A 104 -5.88 -13.67 -23.70
N LYS A 105 -4.87 -14.54 -23.87
CA LYS A 105 -4.61 -15.21 -25.14
C LYS A 105 -5.50 -16.43 -25.36
N HIS A 106 -6.26 -16.89 -24.35
CA HIS A 106 -7.11 -18.08 -24.44
C HIS A 106 -8.59 -17.69 -24.67
N PRO A 107 -9.15 -17.89 -25.88
CA PRO A 107 -10.49 -17.42 -26.21
C PRO A 107 -11.61 -18.06 -25.37
N LYS A 108 -11.41 -19.30 -24.90
CA LYS A 108 -12.38 -19.99 -24.05
C LYS A 108 -12.45 -19.37 -22.65
N LEU A 109 -11.29 -19.02 -22.07
CA LEU A 109 -11.19 -18.39 -20.76
C LEU A 109 -11.78 -16.97 -20.76
N LEU A 110 -11.64 -16.24 -21.87
CA LEU A 110 -12.26 -14.92 -22.04
C LEU A 110 -13.79 -14.94 -22.07
N LYS A 111 -14.41 -16.10 -22.29
CA LYS A 111 -15.88 -16.29 -22.26
C LYS A 111 -16.35 -16.86 -20.92
N GLU A 112 -15.43 -17.27 -20.04
CA GLU A 112 -15.77 -17.83 -18.74
C GLU A 112 -16.20 -16.71 -17.78
N GLY A 113 -17.48 -16.71 -17.39
CA GLY A 113 -18.06 -15.63 -16.59
C GLY A 113 -17.34 -15.42 -15.26
N LYS A 114 -16.91 -16.52 -14.60
CA LYS A 114 -16.13 -16.44 -13.36
C LYS A 114 -14.79 -15.73 -13.55
N PHE A 115 -14.12 -15.99 -14.66
CA PHE A 115 -12.84 -15.35 -14.97
C PHE A 115 -13.00 -13.85 -15.24
N ILE A 116 -14.03 -13.48 -16.01
CA ILE A 116 -14.35 -12.08 -16.30
C ILE A 116 -14.61 -11.31 -15.01
N TYR A 117 -15.45 -11.86 -14.13
CA TYR A 117 -15.76 -11.27 -12.83
C TYR A 117 -14.51 -11.08 -11.96
N LEU A 118 -13.67 -12.12 -11.82
CA LEU A 118 -12.43 -12.04 -11.03
C LEU A 118 -11.45 -11.01 -11.58
N ARG A 119 -11.36 -10.89 -12.91
CA ARG A 119 -10.53 -9.89 -13.57
C ARG A 119 -11.01 -8.47 -13.27
N GLU A 120 -12.31 -8.21 -13.38
CA GLU A 120 -12.89 -6.89 -13.08
C GLU A 120 -12.68 -6.50 -11.63
N LEU A 121 -12.94 -7.42 -10.70
CA LEU A 121 -12.72 -7.21 -9.28
C LEU A 121 -11.25 -6.90 -8.97
N LEU A 122 -10.31 -7.59 -9.62
CA LEU A 122 -8.88 -7.34 -9.43
C LEU A 122 -8.44 -5.97 -9.96
N ILE A 123 -8.99 -5.55 -11.10
CA ILE A 123 -8.76 -4.20 -11.67
C ILE A 123 -9.28 -3.14 -10.70
N GLU A 124 -10.50 -3.28 -10.20
CA GLU A 124 -11.10 -2.37 -9.23
C GLU A 124 -10.21 -2.23 -7.99
N LYS A 125 -9.80 -3.35 -7.38
CA LYS A 125 -8.93 -3.33 -6.19
C LYS A 125 -7.57 -2.69 -6.48
N SER A 126 -7.00 -2.92 -7.67
CA SER A 126 -5.73 -2.32 -8.06
C SER A 126 -5.83 -0.79 -8.22
N LEU A 127 -6.95 -0.29 -8.72
CA LEU A 127 -7.21 1.15 -8.81
C LEU A 127 -7.35 1.78 -7.41
N ASP A 128 -8.05 1.12 -6.49
CA ASP A 128 -8.20 1.61 -5.12
C ASP A 128 -6.87 1.67 -4.38
N ILE A 129 -6.01 0.66 -4.56
CA ILE A 129 -4.64 0.65 -4.06
C ILE A 129 -3.86 1.83 -4.62
N SER A 130 -3.91 2.06 -5.94
CA SER A 130 -3.19 3.17 -6.58
C SER A 130 -3.62 4.53 -6.02
N LYS A 131 -4.94 4.76 -5.87
CA LYS A 131 -5.47 5.97 -5.23
C LYS A 131 -4.97 6.12 -3.80
N GLY A 132 -4.97 5.04 -3.02
CA GLY A 132 -4.46 5.01 -1.65
C GLY A 132 -2.99 5.40 -1.55
N ILE A 133 -2.14 4.80 -2.39
CA ILE A 133 -0.70 5.08 -2.45
C ILE A 133 -0.45 6.54 -2.85
N ASN A 134 -1.15 7.05 -3.87
CA ASN A 134 -1.00 8.45 -4.29
C ASN A 134 -1.39 9.41 -3.18
N LEU A 135 -2.48 9.15 -2.47
CA LEU A 135 -2.88 9.95 -1.31
C LEU A 135 -1.84 9.89 -0.19
N TYR A 136 -1.25 8.71 0.04
CA TYR A 136 -0.20 8.54 1.05
C TYR A 136 1.03 9.39 0.69
N LYS A 137 1.51 9.31 -0.56
CA LYS A 137 2.66 10.11 -1.04
C LYS A 137 2.44 11.62 -0.84
N LEU A 138 1.24 12.11 -1.13
CA LEU A 138 0.91 13.52 -0.95
C LEU A 138 0.93 13.94 0.53
N ILE A 139 0.37 13.11 1.41
CA ILE A 139 0.33 13.41 2.85
C ILE A 139 1.72 13.25 3.48
N SER A 140 2.50 12.24 3.07
CA SER A 140 3.86 12.02 3.59
C SER A 140 4.78 13.17 3.22
N LYS A 141 4.73 13.65 1.97
CA LYS A 141 5.47 14.84 1.53
C LYS A 141 5.10 16.08 2.35
N LYS A 142 3.80 16.30 2.58
CA LYS A 142 3.33 17.41 3.41
C LYS A 142 3.81 17.28 4.87
N TYR A 143 3.73 16.09 5.44
CA TYR A 143 4.19 15.81 6.80
C TYR A 143 5.70 16.02 6.94
N ASN A 144 6.51 15.48 6.03
CA ASN A 144 7.97 15.64 6.01
C ASN A 144 8.37 17.12 5.86
N SER A 145 7.68 17.88 5.02
CA SER A 145 7.91 19.33 4.89
C SER A 145 7.62 20.08 6.20
N LEU A 146 6.55 19.72 6.92
CA LEU A 146 6.21 20.34 8.20
C LEU A 146 7.16 19.92 9.32
N LEU A 147 7.62 18.67 9.33
CA LEU A 147 8.66 18.20 10.25
C LEU A 147 10.00 18.90 10.05
N PHE A 148 10.35 19.21 8.81
CA PHE A 148 11.55 20.01 8.53
C PHE A 148 11.45 21.39 9.20
N VAL A 149 10.29 22.04 9.10
CA VAL A 149 10.03 23.30 9.80
C VAL A 149 10.10 23.12 11.32
N ASP A 150 9.51 22.06 11.86
CA ASP A 150 9.54 21.76 13.30
C ASP A 150 10.97 21.61 13.83
N LYS A 151 11.84 20.89 13.11
CA LYS A 151 13.24 20.66 13.49
C LYS A 151 14.10 21.93 13.51
N ILE A 152 13.69 22.99 12.81
CA ILE A 152 14.36 24.31 12.86
C ILE A 152 14.03 25.02 14.18
N PHE A 153 12.88 24.73 14.80
CA PHE A 153 12.49 25.30 16.10
C PHE A 153 13.04 24.44 17.25
N ILE A 154 13.56 25.08 18.30
CA ILE A 154 14.15 24.43 19.50
C ILE A 154 13.19 23.41 20.16
N ILE A 155 11.88 23.60 20.01
CA ILE A 155 10.84 22.74 20.58
C ILE A 155 10.60 21.46 19.77
N GLY A 156 10.83 21.48 18.45
CA GLY A 156 10.76 20.27 17.61
C GLY A 156 11.88 19.28 17.93
N LEU A 157 12.96 19.74 18.56
CA LEU A 157 14.08 18.91 19.04
C LEU A 157 13.70 18.04 20.27
N MET A 158 12.62 18.37 20.97
CA MET A 158 12.15 17.61 22.14
C MET A 158 11.08 16.56 21.82
N MET A 159 10.53 16.52 20.61
CA MET A 159 9.51 15.54 20.23
C MET A 159 10.06 14.43 19.32
N PRO A 160 9.74 13.16 19.57
CA PRO A 160 10.26 12.02 18.79
C PRO A 160 9.50 11.82 17.47
N PHE A 161 9.35 12.87 16.67
CA PHE A 161 8.75 12.73 15.33
C PHE A 161 9.82 12.37 14.30
N GLU A 162 9.70 11.19 13.71
CA GLU A 162 10.60 10.72 12.67
C GLU A 162 10.06 11.03 11.27
N ASN A 163 10.99 11.25 10.34
CA ASN A 163 10.65 11.37 8.93
C ASN A 163 10.02 10.06 8.46
N ILE A 164 8.96 10.16 7.66
CA ILE A 164 8.35 8.99 7.06
C ILE A 164 9.02 8.80 5.70
N SER A 165 9.54 7.60 5.48
CA SER A 165 10.20 7.22 4.23
C SER A 165 9.23 7.35 3.06
N GLU A 166 9.66 8.06 2.02
CA GLU A 166 8.85 8.29 0.81
C GLU A 166 8.83 7.05 -0.09
N ILE A 167 7.68 6.80 -0.73
CA ILE A 167 7.41 5.71 -1.69
C ILE A 167 7.56 6.26 -3.10
#